data_AF-A0A8B9FNA1-F1
#
_entry.id   AF-A0A8B9FNA1-F1
#
_cell.length_a   1.000
_cell.length_b   1.000
_cell.length_c   1.000
_cell.angle_alpha   90.00
_cell.angle_beta   90.00
_cell.angle_gamma   90.00
#
_symmetry.space_group_name_H-M   'P 1'
#
loop_
_entity.id
_entity.type
_entity.pdbx_description
1 polymer ?
#
loop_
_entity_poly.entity_id
_entity_poly.type
_entity_poly.pdbx_seq_one_letter_code
_entity_poly.pdbx_strand_id
1 'polypeptide(L)'
;LAMGMPKASHIPGDSSDDMRKVQRREKNRIAAQKSRLRQTQKADTLHLESEDLERQNAALRREIKQLTEEMKHFASMLSSHEPLCSILTCPPPPPEVLYATHSFHQPHISSPRFQH
;
A
#
# COMPACT_ATOMS: atom_id res chain seq x y z
N LEU A 1 49.66 48.53 45.69
CA LEU A 1 48.47 49.24 45.18
C LEU A 1 47.88 48.42 44.03
N ALA A 2 46.66 47.90 44.16
CA ALA A 2 45.91 47.36 43.03
C ALA A 2 44.71 48.30 42.80
N MET A 3 44.74 49.03 41.69
CA MET A 3 43.67 49.94 41.28
C MET A 3 42.49 49.10 40.77
N GLY A 4 41.38 49.11 41.51
CA GLY A 4 40.14 48.46 41.09
C GLY A 4 39.56 49.13 39.84
N MET A 5 39.28 48.35 38.81
CA MET A 5 38.61 48.84 37.60
C MET A 5 37.11 49.04 37.87
N PRO A 6 36.49 50.13 37.38
CA PRO A 6 35.05 50.34 37.57
C PRO A 6 34.26 49.33 36.73
N LYS A 7 33.34 48.63 37.40
CA LYS A 7 32.35 47.73 36.79
C LYS A 7 31.49 48.57 35.84
N ALA A 8 31.48 48.23 34.56
CA ALA A 8 30.66 48.89 33.56
C ALA A 8 29.19 48.89 34.00
N SER A 9 28.66 50.08 34.28
CA SER A 9 27.25 50.35 34.50
C SER A 9 26.47 49.95 33.26
N HIS A 10 25.48 49.10 33.45
CA HIS A 10 24.46 48.75 32.46
C HIS A 10 23.82 50.04 31.93
N ILE A 11 24.14 50.41 30.69
CA ILE A 11 23.53 51.55 30.01
C ILE A 11 22.14 51.09 29.53
N PRO A 12 21.07 51.82 29.86
CA PRO A 12 19.71 51.50 29.43
C PRO A 12 19.53 51.84 27.94
N GLY A 13 20.02 50.96 27.06
CA GLY A 13 19.49 50.72 25.72
C GLY A 13 18.34 49.68 25.73
N ASP A 14 17.82 49.42 26.92
CA ASP A 14 17.08 48.21 27.35
C ASP A 14 15.77 48.00 26.58
N SER A 15 15.08 49.08 26.17
CA SER A 15 13.76 48.95 25.52
C SER A 15 13.81 48.34 24.10
N SER A 16 14.84 48.64 23.30
CA SER A 16 14.95 48.08 21.94
C SER A 16 15.43 46.62 21.97
N ASP A 17 16.38 46.32 22.84
CA ASP A 17 16.92 44.96 22.98
C ASP A 17 15.91 44.01 23.65
N ASP A 18 15.11 44.49 24.60
CA ASP A 18 14.00 43.71 25.15
C ASP A 18 12.93 43.43 24.11
N MET A 19 12.57 44.41 23.27
CA MET A 19 11.61 44.18 22.19
C MET A 19 12.14 43.16 21.18
N ARG A 20 13.43 43.21 20.82
CA ARG A 20 14.09 42.19 19.97
C ARG A 20 14.08 40.82 20.62
N LYS A 21 14.30 40.73 21.94
CA LYS A 21 14.27 39.49 22.71
C LYS A 21 12.88 38.88 22.75
N VAL A 22 11.83 39.69 22.95
CA VAL A 22 10.43 39.26 22.86
C VAL A 22 10.12 38.72 21.46
N GLN A 23 10.50 39.45 20.40
CA GLN A 23 10.30 38.98 19.03
C GLN A 23 11.04 37.66 18.73
N ARG A 24 12.25 37.46 19.26
CA ARG A 24 12.99 36.19 19.12
C ARG A 24 12.28 35.04 19.82
N ARG A 25 11.79 35.25 21.05
CA ARG A 25 11.03 34.25 21.81
C ARG A 25 9.75 33.87 21.08
N GLU A 26 9.03 34.85 20.55
CA GLU A 26 7.80 34.61 19.82
C GLU A 26 8.05 33.83 18.52
N LYS A 27 9.08 34.20 17.75
CA LYS A 27 9.51 33.43 16.57
C LYS A 27 9.89 31.98 16.92
N ASN A 28 10.62 31.78 18.01
CA ASN A 28 10.99 30.44 18.47
C ASN A 28 9.77 29.64 18.96
N ARG A 29 8.83 30.27 19.66
CA ARG A 29 7.57 29.65 20.10
C ARG A 29 6.79 29.12 18.90
N ILE A 30 6.64 29.94 17.86
CA ILE A 30 5.98 29.54 16.61
C ILE A 30 6.76 28.43 15.91
N ALA A 31 8.09 28.53 15.84
CA ALA A 31 8.92 27.50 15.21
C ALA A 31 8.82 26.14 15.93
N ALA A 32 8.84 26.15 17.26
CA ALA A 32 8.67 24.95 18.09
C ALA A 32 7.27 24.34 17.91
N GLN A 33 6.21 25.16 17.92
CA GLN A 33 4.85 24.70 17.65
C GLN A 33 4.74 24.08 16.25
N LYS A 34 5.29 24.73 15.22
CA LYS A 34 5.29 24.21 13.84
C LYS A 34 6.10 22.92 13.71
N SER A 35 7.19 22.76 14.46
CA SER A 35 7.98 21.52 14.49
C SER A 35 7.19 20.38 15.12
N ARG A 36 6.56 20.62 16.28
CA ARG A 36 5.73 19.62 16.96
C ARG A 36 4.55 19.19 16.09
N LEU A 37 3.90 20.16 15.43
CA LEU A 37 2.80 19.89 14.51
C LEU A 37 3.27 19.00 13.35
N ARG A 38 4.39 19.32 12.70
CA ARG A 38 4.93 18.51 11.60
C ARG A 38 5.29 17.10 12.05
N GLN A 39 5.82 16.94 13.26
CA GLN A 39 6.14 15.63 13.79
C GLN A 39 4.87 14.80 14.04
N THR A 40 3.84 15.43 14.61
CA THR A 40 2.54 14.77 14.85
C THR A 40 1.89 14.39 13.53
N GLN A 41 1.80 15.31 12.57
CA GLN A 41 1.27 15.05 11.22
C GLN A 41 2.01 13.92 10.52
N LYS A 42 3.35 13.87 10.62
CA LYS A 42 4.12 12.76 10.05
C LYS A 42 3.77 11.42 10.70
N ALA A 43 3.63 11.39 12.02
CA ALA A 43 3.22 10.17 12.72
C ALA A 43 1.80 9.74 12.29
N ASP A 44 0.85 10.67 12.22
CA ASP A 44 -0.51 10.40 11.80
C ASP A 44 -0.56 9.85 10.36
N THR A 45 0.17 10.47 9.43
CA THR A 45 0.27 9.98 8.05
C THR A 45 0.81 8.55 7.99
N LEU A 46 1.91 8.28 8.69
CA LEU A 46 2.50 6.93 8.73
C LEU A 46 1.54 5.90 9.34
N HIS A 47 0.80 6.27 10.38
CA HIS A 47 -0.20 5.40 10.99
C HIS A 47 -1.32 5.07 10.00
N LEU A 48 -1.89 6.08 9.34
CA LEU A 48 -2.96 5.89 8.36
C LEU A 48 -2.50 5.04 7.17
N GLU A 49 -1.28 5.26 6.67
CA GLU A 49 -0.70 4.45 5.60
C GLU A 49 -0.48 3.00 6.04
N SER A 50 -0.02 2.77 7.28
CA SER A 50 0.14 1.42 7.84
C SER A 50 -1.19 0.69 7.94
N GLU A 51 -2.22 1.34 8.48
CA GLU A 51 -3.56 0.74 8.62
C GLU A 51 -4.18 0.40 7.26
N ASP A 52 -3.99 1.27 6.26
CA ASP A 52 -4.47 1.02 4.92
C ASP A 52 -3.74 -0.16 4.26
N LEU A 53 -2.41 -0.22 4.40
CA LEU A 53 -1.61 -1.35 3.91
C LEU A 53 -2.00 -2.67 4.60
N GLU A 54 -2.25 -2.67 5.91
CA GLU A 54 -2.72 -3.84 6.64
C GLU A 54 -4.09 -4.31 6.14
N ARG A 55 -5.01 -3.38 5.91
CA ARG A 55 -6.33 -3.69 5.33
C ARG A 55 -6.22 -4.28 3.93
N GLN A 56 -5.42 -3.67 3.06
CA GLN A 56 -5.19 -4.16 1.70
C GLN A 56 -4.53 -5.54 1.72
N ASN A 57 -3.52 -5.74 2.58
CA ASN A 57 -2.83 -7.02 2.72
C ASN A 57 -3.80 -8.12 3.18
N ALA A 58 -4.66 -7.84 4.16
CA ALA A 58 -5.68 -8.77 4.63
C ALA A 58 -6.72 -9.09 3.54
N ALA A 59 -7.10 -8.11 2.70
CA ALA A 59 -7.98 -8.34 1.56
C ALA A 59 -7.35 -9.26 0.51
N LEU A 60 -6.11 -8.97 0.10
CA LEU A 60 -5.36 -9.78 -0.86
C LEU A 60 -5.14 -11.22 -0.36
N ARG A 61 -4.82 -11.40 0.93
CA ARG A 61 -4.69 -12.74 1.52
C ARG A 61 -5.99 -13.54 1.47
N ARG A 62 -7.14 -12.89 1.68
CA ARG A 62 -8.46 -13.53 1.54
C ARG A 62 -8.73 -13.94 0.10
N GLU A 63 -8.43 -13.08 -0.85
CA GLU A 63 -8.60 -13.36 -2.28
C GLU A 63 -7.70 -14.53 -2.73
N ILE A 64 -6.42 -14.53 -2.34
CA ILE A 64 -5.51 -15.65 -2.61
C ILE A 64 -6.06 -16.96 -2.05
N LYS A 65 -6.56 -16.94 -0.81
CA LYS A 65 -7.15 -18.13 -0.18
C LYS A 65 -8.35 -18.62 -0.98
N GLN A 66 -9.29 -17.73 -1.31
CA GLN A 66 -10.48 -18.07 -2.07
C GLN A 66 -10.13 -18.67 -3.44
N LEU A 67 -9.27 -18.01 -4.21
CA LEU A 67 -8.85 -18.48 -5.53
C LEU A 67 -8.12 -19.83 -5.45
N THR A 68 -7.33 -20.04 -4.39
CA THR A 68 -6.66 -21.33 -4.16
C THR A 68 -7.66 -22.45 -3.85
N GLU A 69 -8.70 -22.16 -3.08
CA GLU A 69 -9.77 -23.10 -2.78
C GLU A 69 -10.59 -23.44 -4.04
N GLU A 70 -10.93 -22.45 -4.85
CA GLU A 70 -11.62 -22.64 -6.13
C GLU A 70 -10.78 -23.47 -7.11
N MET A 71 -9.50 -23.17 -7.25
CA MET A 71 -8.58 -23.96 -8.08
C MET A 71 -8.52 -25.42 -7.63
N LYS A 72 -8.39 -25.68 -6.32
CA LYS A 72 -8.41 -27.05 -5.77
C LYS A 72 -9.73 -27.76 -6.02
N HIS A 73 -10.85 -27.04 -5.88
CA HIS A 73 -12.17 -27.57 -6.14
C HIS A 73 -12.31 -28.02 -7.60
N PHE A 74 -11.95 -27.16 -8.57
CA PHE A 74 -11.98 -27.51 -9.98
C PHE A 74 -11.03 -28.67 -10.33
N ALA A 75 -9.80 -28.65 -9.80
CA ALA A 75 -8.85 -29.73 -10.01
C ALA A 75 -9.39 -31.08 -9.48
N SER A 76 -10.02 -31.08 -8.31
CA SER A 76 -10.66 -32.27 -7.75
C SER A 76 -11.83 -32.75 -8.61
N MET A 77 -12.68 -31.85 -9.10
CA MET A 77 -13.78 -32.23 -9.98
C MET A 77 -13.27 -32.85 -11.28
N LEU A 78 -12.26 -32.25 -11.92
CA LEU A 78 -11.66 -32.79 -13.13
C LEU A 78 -11.01 -34.16 -12.90
N SER A 79 -10.25 -34.32 -11.81
CA SER A 79 -9.63 -35.61 -11.46
C SER A 79 -10.67 -36.70 -11.20
N SER A 80 -11.79 -36.36 -10.56
CA SER A 80 -12.89 -37.32 -10.35
C SER A 80 -13.63 -37.71 -11.65
N HIS A 81 -13.64 -36.81 -12.63
CA HIS A 81 -14.27 -37.04 -13.93
C HIS A 81 -13.36 -37.81 -14.90
N GLU A 82 -12.05 -37.61 -14.84
CA GLU A 82 -11.07 -38.25 -15.73
C GLU A 82 -11.31 -39.76 -15.97
N PRO A 83 -11.53 -40.62 -14.95
CA PRO A 83 -11.78 -42.04 -15.18
C PRO A 83 -13.13 -42.36 -15.86
N LEU A 84 -14.08 -41.41 -15.86
CA LEU A 84 -15.39 -41.55 -16.50
C LEU A 84 -15.43 -40.90 -17.90
N CYS A 85 -14.36 -40.22 -18.29
CA CYS A 85 -14.31 -39.43 -19.51
C CYS A 85 -14.18 -40.32 -20.74
N SER A 86 -15.31 -40.59 -21.42
CA SER A 86 -15.36 -41.39 -22.65
C SER A 86 -14.42 -40.90 -23.77
N ILE A 87 -14.04 -39.63 -23.76
CA ILE A 87 -13.11 -39.02 -24.72
C ILE A 87 -11.67 -39.47 -24.46
N LEU A 88 -11.29 -39.70 -23.19
CA LEU A 88 -9.95 -40.14 -22.79
C LEU A 88 -9.83 -41.67 -22.68
N THR A 89 -10.94 -42.36 -22.45
CA THR A 89 -10.97 -43.82 -22.28
C THR A 89 -11.25 -44.59 -23.58
N CYS A 90 -11.59 -43.92 -24.68
CA CYS A 90 -11.79 -44.58 -25.97
C CYS A 90 -10.45 -44.83 -26.66
N PRO A 91 -10.12 -46.08 -27.05
CA PRO A 91 -8.94 -46.32 -27.88
C PRO A 91 -9.05 -45.53 -29.18
N PRO A 92 -7.93 -44.99 -29.70
CA PRO A 92 -7.97 -44.24 -30.96
C PRO A 92 -8.61 -45.12 -32.05
N PRO A 93 -9.56 -44.58 -32.84
CA PRO A 93 -10.16 -45.36 -33.92
C PRO A 93 -9.04 -45.82 -34.87
N PRO A 94 -9.15 -47.05 -35.44
CA PRO A 94 -8.20 -47.51 -36.44
C PRO A 94 -8.06 -46.47 -37.56
N PRO A 95 -6.89 -46.36 -38.21
CA PRO A 95 -6.49 -45.21 -39.04
C PRO A 95 -7.31 -44.97 -40.31
N GLU A 96 -8.46 -45.60 -40.47
CA GLU A 96 -9.38 -45.35 -41.58
C GLU A 96 -10.80 -45.15 -41.05
N VAL A 97 -11.15 -43.93 -40.61
CA VAL A 97 -12.35 -43.22 -41.08
C VAL A 97 -12.18 -41.73 -40.75
N LEU A 98 -12.08 -40.90 -41.79
CA LEU A 98 -12.22 -39.45 -41.71
C LEU A 98 -13.67 -39.11 -41.32
N TYR A 99 -13.95 -38.81 -40.05
CA TYR A 99 -15.14 -38.06 -39.68
C TYR A 99 -14.77 -36.70 -39.10
N ALA A 100 -15.03 -35.71 -39.96
CA ALA A 100 -15.27 -34.29 -39.74
C ALA A 100 -14.88 -33.71 -38.37
N THR A 101 -13.90 -32.81 -38.45
CA THR A 101 -13.69 -31.63 -37.62
C THR A 101 -14.96 -31.14 -36.91
N HIS A 102 -15.06 -31.40 -35.60
CA HIS A 102 -15.91 -30.59 -34.74
C HIS A 102 -15.11 -29.35 -34.34
N SER A 103 -15.21 -28.30 -35.16
CA SER A 103 -14.78 -26.96 -34.78
C SER A 103 -15.69 -26.47 -33.65
N PHE A 104 -15.27 -26.66 -32.41
CA PHE A 104 -15.80 -25.88 -31.29
C PHE A 104 -15.42 -24.42 -31.53
N HIS A 105 -16.29 -23.68 -32.21
CA HIS A 105 -16.19 -22.24 -32.28
C HIS A 105 -16.50 -21.70 -30.89
N GLN A 106 -15.47 -21.46 -30.08
CA GLN A 106 -15.65 -20.72 -28.84
C GLN A 106 -15.89 -19.25 -29.24
N PRO A 107 -17.06 -18.65 -28.97
CA PRO A 107 -17.15 -17.21 -29.01
C PRO A 107 -16.31 -16.72 -27.83
N HIS A 108 -15.14 -16.14 -28.13
CA HIS A 108 -14.36 -15.41 -27.16
C HIS A 108 -15.30 -14.42 -26.47
N ILE A 109 -15.46 -14.56 -25.16
CA ILE A 109 -16.15 -13.57 -24.34
C ILE A 109 -15.24 -12.34 -24.32
N SER A 110 -15.43 -11.42 -25.26
CA SER A 110 -14.87 -10.08 -25.17
C SER A 110 -15.56 -9.35 -24.03
N SER A 111 -15.07 -9.57 -22.80
CA SER A 111 -15.50 -8.81 -21.64
C SER A 111 -14.93 -7.39 -21.73
N PRO A 112 -15.76 -6.33 -21.76
CA PRO A 112 -15.28 -4.96 -21.86
C PRO A 112 -14.63 -4.44 -20.56
N ARG A 113 -14.45 -5.30 -19.54
CA ARG A 113 -13.91 -4.94 -18.23
C ARG A 113 -12.39 -4.69 -18.23
N PHE A 114 -11.70 -4.94 -19.34
CA PHE A 114 -10.26 -4.73 -19.48
C PHE A 114 -9.88 -3.95 -20.75
N GLN A 115 -10.66 -2.93 -21.11
CA GLN A 115 -10.20 -1.92 -22.06
C GLN A 115 -9.64 -0.74 -21.24
N HIS A 116 -8.31 -0.58 -21.27
CA HIS A 116 -7.62 0.63 -20.82
C HIS A 116 -7.51 1.60 -22.00
#